data_AF-A0AA37GSJ7-F1
#
_entry.id   AF-A0AA37GSJ7-F1
#
_cell.length_a   1.000
_cell.length_b   1.000
_cell.length_c   1.000
_cell.angle_alpha   90.00
_cell.angle_beta   90.00
_cell.angle_gamma   90.00
#
_symmetry.space_group_name_H-M   'P 1'
#
loop_
_entity.id
_entity.type
_entity.pdbx_description
1 polymer ?
#
loop_
_entity_poly.entity_id
_entity_poly.type
_entity_poly.pdbx_seq_one_letter_code
_entity_poly.pdbx_strand_id
1 'polypeptide(L)'
;MRGTRRPLSFSGAAGPEASLIVNTPSTGEDRSLPQQDILSWAQKAIRATMFSSWLNGLLVFVPVGLWAFLSDRAPLVVFVTNGIAIVPLSSLLTGATEMIAEDAGDTVGALLNITLGNLVELILFVALKHKKVHVVQASILGSMLVNLLPILGVALCVNGIRHEDPVMNVVETQLLSCLLFVSVFVLLIPVSLTQSHYS
;
A
#
# COMPACT_ATOMS: atom_id res chain seq x y z
N MET A 1 15.07 -5.85 -72.85
CA MET A 1 14.66 -7.21 -73.25
C MET A 1 15.64 -8.22 -72.64
N ARG A 2 15.12 -9.26 -71.95
CA ARG A 2 15.71 -10.58 -71.63
C ARG A 2 17.15 -10.58 -71.07
N GLY A 3 17.43 -10.92 -69.82
CA GLY A 3 16.93 -12.07 -69.06
C GLY A 3 17.93 -13.23 -69.18
N THR A 4 18.47 -13.70 -68.06
CA THR A 4 18.82 -15.12 -67.80
C THR A 4 19.40 -15.26 -66.39
N ARG A 5 18.53 -15.59 -65.42
CA ARG A 5 18.94 -16.28 -64.20
C ARG A 5 19.37 -17.68 -64.61
N ARG A 6 20.49 -18.16 -64.07
CA ARG A 6 20.84 -19.59 -64.11
C ARG A 6 20.61 -20.25 -62.75
N PRO A 7 20.35 -21.57 -62.78
CA PRO A 7 19.60 -22.32 -61.77
C PRO A 7 20.54 -23.09 -60.84
N LEU A 8 19.96 -23.83 -59.88
CA LEU A 8 20.42 -25.08 -59.24
C LEU A 8 19.60 -25.23 -57.94
N SER A 9 19.09 -26.37 -57.51
CA SER A 9 18.63 -27.62 -58.10
C SER A 9 17.75 -28.21 -56.99
N PHE A 10 16.59 -28.76 -57.36
CA PHE A 10 15.76 -29.54 -56.45
C PHE A 10 16.50 -30.80 -56.00
N SER A 11 16.32 -31.21 -54.74
CA SER A 11 16.31 -32.62 -54.36
C SER A 11 15.59 -32.78 -53.03
N GLY A 12 14.45 -33.46 -53.05
CA GLY A 12 13.82 -33.97 -51.84
C GLY A 12 14.65 -35.13 -51.29
N ALA A 13 14.99 -35.04 -50.02
CA ALA A 13 15.50 -36.16 -49.24
C ALA A 13 14.96 -36.01 -47.81
N ALA A 14 14.29 -37.07 -47.34
CA ALA A 14 13.95 -37.24 -45.94
C ALA A 14 15.23 -37.16 -45.09
N GLY A 15 15.24 -36.22 -44.14
CA GLY A 15 16.29 -36.05 -43.14
C GLY A 15 15.86 -36.62 -41.78
N PRO A 16 16.79 -37.12 -40.96
CA PRO A 16 16.50 -37.89 -39.75
C PRO A 16 16.39 -36.98 -38.53
N GLU A 17 15.20 -36.46 -38.23
CA GLU A 17 14.95 -35.70 -37.00
C GLU A 17 13.74 -36.28 -36.24
N ALA A 18 13.59 -37.61 -36.31
CA ALA A 18 12.67 -38.39 -35.48
C ALA A 18 13.38 -38.91 -34.22
N SER A 19 14.00 -38.01 -33.46
CA SER A 19 14.60 -38.34 -32.16
C SER A 19 14.77 -37.12 -31.25
N LEU A 20 13.71 -36.33 -31.05
CA LEU A 20 13.62 -35.41 -29.90
C LEU A 20 12.17 -35.34 -29.38
N ILE A 21 11.56 -36.50 -29.15
CA ILE A 21 10.63 -36.63 -28.03
C ILE A 21 11.48 -37.20 -26.90
N VAL A 22 11.81 -36.37 -25.90
CA VAL A 22 11.99 -36.76 -24.49
C VAL A 22 12.60 -35.59 -23.72
N ASN A 23 11.84 -35.12 -22.73
CA ASN A 23 12.22 -34.24 -21.61
C ASN A 23 12.37 -32.74 -21.91
N THR A 24 11.26 -32.04 -22.13
CA THR A 24 11.04 -30.82 -21.33
C THR A 24 10.30 -31.26 -20.06
N PRO A 25 10.93 -31.17 -18.88
CA PRO A 25 10.21 -31.47 -17.66
C PRO A 25 9.13 -30.39 -17.53
N SER A 26 7.87 -30.80 -17.59
CA SER A 26 6.76 -30.10 -16.97
C SER A 26 6.93 -30.18 -15.45
N THR A 27 7.96 -29.51 -14.95
CA THR A 27 8.04 -29.09 -13.56
C THR A 27 7.33 -27.73 -13.57
N GLY A 28 6.10 -27.58 -13.08
CA GLY A 28 5.66 -28.24 -11.86
C GLY A 28 6.69 -28.02 -10.75
N GLU A 29 7.47 -26.94 -10.83
CA GLU A 29 8.30 -26.47 -9.74
C GLU A 29 7.33 -25.87 -8.74
N ASP A 30 6.66 -26.78 -8.04
CA ASP A 30 6.05 -26.56 -6.75
C ASP A 30 7.20 -26.10 -5.86
N ARG A 31 7.55 -24.81 -5.97
CA ARG A 31 8.44 -24.14 -5.03
C ARG A 31 7.66 -24.07 -3.73
N SER A 32 7.65 -25.21 -3.05
CA SER A 32 7.38 -25.33 -1.64
C SER A 32 8.49 -24.53 -0.94
N LEU A 33 8.23 -23.24 -0.77
CA LEU A 33 9.04 -22.38 0.09
C LEU A 33 8.92 -22.91 1.53
N PRO A 34 9.99 -22.80 2.34
CA PRO A 34 10.09 -23.54 3.58
C PRO A 34 9.09 -22.99 4.60
N GLN A 35 8.12 -23.82 5.00
CA GLN A 35 7.14 -23.57 6.07
C GLN A 35 7.75 -23.09 7.42
N GLN A 36 9.09 -23.16 7.59
CA GLN A 36 9.82 -22.84 8.82
C GLN A 36 10.14 -21.35 9.00
N ASP A 37 9.97 -20.50 7.99
CA ASP A 37 10.39 -19.10 8.08
C ASP A 37 9.40 -18.18 8.81
N ILE A 38 8.16 -18.62 9.08
CA ILE A 38 7.13 -17.81 9.74
C ILE A 38 7.61 -17.26 11.09
N LEU A 39 8.21 -18.12 11.89
CA LEU A 39 8.71 -17.73 13.22
C LEU A 39 9.98 -16.87 13.12
N SER A 40 10.83 -17.11 12.12
CA SER A 40 12.13 -16.46 11.99
C SER A 40 11.99 -15.02 11.51
N TRP A 41 11.09 -14.73 10.56
CA TRP A 41 10.80 -13.34 10.19
C TRP A 41 9.81 -12.70 11.16
N ALA A 42 8.87 -13.41 11.78
CA ALA A 42 8.04 -12.82 12.84
C ALA A 42 8.95 -12.34 13.98
N GLN A 43 9.95 -13.15 14.33
CA GLN A 43 11.05 -12.70 15.17
C GLN A 43 11.82 -11.55 14.54
N LYS A 44 12.15 -11.51 13.24
CA LYS A 44 12.81 -10.35 12.62
C LYS A 44 11.95 -9.10 12.57
N ALA A 45 10.63 -9.17 12.41
CA ALA A 45 9.70 -8.04 12.36
C ALA A 45 9.46 -7.53 13.78
N ILE A 46 9.21 -8.43 14.74
CA ILE A 46 9.19 -8.09 16.17
C ILE A 46 10.54 -7.50 16.58
N ARG A 47 11.66 -8.07 16.11
CA ARG A 47 13.01 -7.57 16.39
C ARG A 47 13.29 -6.28 15.62
N ALA A 48 12.76 -6.05 14.43
CA ALA A 48 12.93 -4.81 13.68
C ALA A 48 12.12 -3.68 14.34
N THR A 49 10.90 -3.96 14.79
CA THR A 49 10.07 -3.02 15.56
C THR A 49 10.64 -2.78 16.96
N MET A 50 11.16 -3.81 17.63
CA MET A 50 11.81 -3.69 18.95
C MET A 50 13.25 -3.14 18.90
N PHE A 51 14.00 -3.27 17.81
CA PHE A 51 15.39 -2.80 17.71
C PHE A 51 15.55 -1.56 16.82
N SER A 52 14.51 -1.12 16.11
CA SER A 52 14.46 0.24 15.61
C SER A 52 14.30 1.16 16.81
N SER A 53 15.38 1.87 17.18
CA SER A 53 15.47 2.67 18.41
C SER A 53 14.32 3.67 18.58
N TRP A 54 13.74 4.13 17.47
CA TRP A 54 12.60 5.06 17.44
C TRP A 54 11.25 4.36 17.71
N LEU A 55 10.99 3.21 17.08
CA LEU A 55 9.70 2.51 17.20
C LEU A 55 9.55 1.75 18.52
N ASN A 56 10.64 1.24 19.08
CA ASN A 56 10.61 0.60 20.41
C ASN A 56 10.19 1.60 21.50
N GLY A 57 10.64 2.86 21.37
CA GLY A 57 10.17 3.96 22.21
C GLY A 57 8.67 4.21 22.10
N LEU A 58 8.05 3.97 20.94
CA LEU A 58 6.59 4.10 20.77
C LEU A 58 5.83 2.88 21.29
N LEU A 59 6.45 1.70 21.37
CA LEU A 59 5.81 0.47 21.88
C LEU A 59 5.40 0.60 23.35
N VAL A 60 6.10 1.43 24.14
CA VAL A 60 5.73 1.72 25.54
C VAL A 60 4.35 2.38 25.65
N PHE A 61 3.86 3.03 24.58
CA PHE A 61 2.55 3.66 24.57
C PHE A 61 1.40 2.64 24.56
N VAL A 62 1.66 1.37 24.21
CA VAL A 62 0.66 0.30 24.27
C VAL A 62 0.23 0.02 25.72
N PRO A 63 1.13 -0.37 26.65
CA PRO A 63 0.76 -0.56 28.05
C PRO A 63 0.38 0.76 28.73
N VAL A 64 0.98 1.90 28.35
CA VAL A 64 0.62 3.21 28.91
C VAL A 64 -0.80 3.62 28.51
N GLY A 65 -1.20 3.38 27.26
CA GLY A 65 -2.56 3.67 26.78
C GLY A 65 -3.61 2.80 27.49
N LEU A 66 -3.29 1.52 27.72
CA LEU A 66 -4.14 0.63 28.50
C LEU A 66 -4.24 1.07 29.97
N TRP A 67 -3.12 1.45 30.58
CA TRP A 67 -3.10 1.96 31.94
C TRP A 67 -3.86 3.28 32.08
N ALA A 68 -3.75 4.18 31.10
CA ALA A 68 -4.49 5.44 31.06
C ALA A 68 -6.01 5.20 30.96
N PHE A 69 -6.43 4.20 30.18
CA PHE A 69 -7.83 3.77 30.10
C PHE A 69 -8.33 3.18 31.43
N LEU A 70 -7.56 2.28 32.04
CA LEU A 70 -7.93 1.64 33.32
C LEU A 70 -7.93 2.62 34.50
N SER A 71 -7.13 3.68 34.43
CA SER A 71 -7.02 4.70 35.49
C SER A 71 -7.98 5.89 35.28
N ASP A 72 -8.95 5.76 34.37
CA ASP A 72 -9.98 6.77 34.06
C ASP A 72 -9.37 8.18 33.81
N ARG A 73 -8.25 8.21 33.07
CA ARG A 73 -7.58 9.46 32.70
C ARG A 73 -8.42 10.23 31.68
N ALA A 74 -8.11 11.52 31.54
CA ALA A 74 -8.80 12.39 30.60
C ALA A 74 -8.92 11.73 29.20
N PRO A 75 -10.10 11.75 28.55
CA PRO A 75 -10.34 11.04 27.29
C PRO A 75 -9.35 11.40 26.18
N LEU A 76 -8.88 12.65 26.18
CA LEU A 76 -7.85 13.13 25.26
C LEU A 76 -6.51 12.39 25.43
N VAL A 77 -6.10 12.15 26.67
CA VAL A 77 -4.84 11.44 26.97
C VAL A 77 -4.94 10.01 26.48
N VAL A 78 -6.03 9.32 26.82
CA VAL A 78 -6.29 7.95 26.36
C VAL A 78 -6.29 7.88 24.83
N PHE A 79 -6.95 8.82 24.16
CA PHE A 79 -6.98 8.89 22.70
C PHE A 79 -5.59 9.09 22.10
N VAL A 80 -4.82 10.08 22.57
CA VAL A 80 -3.49 10.38 22.04
C VAL A 80 -2.50 9.23 22.30
N THR A 81 -2.49 8.66 23.50
CA THR A 81 -1.59 7.55 23.82
C THR A 81 -1.90 6.31 22.98
N ASN A 82 -3.19 5.97 22.79
CA ASN A 82 -3.57 4.85 21.92
C ASN A 82 -3.30 5.18 20.44
N GLY A 83 -3.47 6.43 20.01
CA GLY A 83 -3.12 6.88 18.66
C GLY A 83 -1.64 6.69 18.35
N ILE A 84 -0.75 7.05 19.27
CA ILE A 84 0.70 6.83 19.13
C ILE A 84 1.02 5.34 19.10
N ALA A 85 0.34 4.53 19.92
CA ALA A 85 0.52 3.09 19.96
C ALA A 85 0.15 2.39 18.63
N ILE A 86 -0.79 2.95 17.85
CA ILE A 86 -1.18 2.38 16.54
C ILE A 86 -0.02 2.43 15.54
N VAL A 87 0.86 3.44 15.60
CA VAL A 87 1.97 3.61 14.64
C VAL A 87 2.89 2.37 14.56
N PRO A 88 3.52 1.90 15.66
CA PRO A 88 4.34 0.70 15.61
C PRO A 88 3.52 -0.58 15.41
N LEU A 89 2.27 -0.63 15.87
CA LEU A 89 1.38 -1.77 15.65
C LEU A 89 1.04 -1.98 14.18
N SER A 90 0.82 -0.89 13.44
CA SER A 90 0.58 -0.92 12.00
C SER A 90 1.77 -1.51 11.25
N SER A 91 3.01 -1.13 11.60
CA SER A 91 4.21 -1.69 10.99
C SER A 91 4.34 -3.20 11.22
N LEU A 92 4.03 -3.68 12.43
CA LEU A 92 4.03 -5.12 12.74
C LEU A 92 2.96 -5.87 11.94
N LEU A 93 1.76 -5.29 11.85
CA LEU A 93 0.66 -5.87 11.10
C LEU A 93 0.93 -5.95 9.60
N THR A 94 1.52 -4.91 9.02
CA THR A 94 1.93 -4.90 7.60
C THR A 94 2.92 -6.02 7.33
N GLY A 95 3.97 -6.18 8.15
CA GLY A 95 4.93 -7.28 8.00
C GLY A 95 4.28 -8.66 8.09
N ALA A 96 3.33 -8.85 9.01
CA ALA A 96 2.55 -10.08 9.11
C ALA A 96 1.66 -10.34 7.91
N THR A 97 1.06 -9.29 7.36
CA THR A 97 0.21 -9.37 6.17
C THR A 97 1.01 -9.76 4.94
N GLU A 98 2.20 -9.20 4.79
CA GLU A 98 3.05 -9.41 3.61
C GLU A 98 3.48 -10.88 3.48
N MET A 99 3.77 -11.54 4.60
CA MET A 99 3.99 -12.99 4.58
C MET A 99 2.72 -13.75 4.15
N ILE A 100 1.57 -13.44 4.75
CA ILE A 100 0.34 -14.17 4.44
C ILE A 100 -0.01 -13.97 2.95
N ALA A 101 0.25 -12.78 2.41
CA ALA A 101 0.10 -12.45 1.01
C ALA A 101 1.05 -13.25 0.11
N GLU A 102 2.32 -13.39 0.52
CA GLU A 102 3.34 -14.16 -0.22
C GLU A 102 2.98 -15.65 -0.30
N ASP A 103 2.44 -16.22 0.78
CA ASP A 103 2.05 -17.64 0.85
C ASP A 103 0.68 -17.91 0.18
N ALA A 104 -0.25 -16.95 0.22
CA ALA A 104 -1.60 -17.12 -0.31
C ALA A 104 -1.74 -16.82 -1.82
N GLY A 105 -0.68 -16.30 -2.46
CA GLY A 105 -0.62 -16.00 -3.89
C GLY A 105 -1.22 -14.64 -4.29
N ASP A 106 -0.90 -14.19 -5.50
CA ASP A 106 -1.10 -12.81 -5.99
C ASP A 106 -2.51 -12.25 -5.77
N THR A 107 -3.57 -13.04 -6.02
CA THR A 107 -4.96 -12.59 -5.86
C THR A 107 -5.31 -12.33 -4.39
N VAL A 108 -4.89 -13.22 -3.49
CA VAL A 108 -5.16 -13.07 -2.05
C VAL A 108 -4.27 -11.99 -1.46
N GLY A 109 -3.01 -11.88 -1.91
CA GLY A 109 -2.11 -10.79 -1.53
C GLY A 109 -2.63 -9.42 -1.96
N ALA A 110 -3.20 -9.30 -3.17
CA ALA A 110 -3.84 -8.08 -3.63
C ALA A 110 -5.05 -7.69 -2.76
N LEU A 111 -5.90 -8.66 -2.40
CA LEU A 111 -7.03 -8.45 -1.49
C LEU A 111 -6.57 -8.02 -0.09
N LEU A 112 -5.52 -8.64 0.44
CA LEU A 112 -4.93 -8.29 1.73
C LEU A 112 -4.36 -6.88 1.73
N ASN A 113 -3.67 -6.47 0.67
CA ASN A 113 -3.16 -5.10 0.56
C ASN A 113 -4.28 -4.06 0.51
N ILE A 114 -5.36 -4.34 -0.24
CA ILE A 114 -6.51 -3.43 -0.32
C ILE A 114 -7.24 -3.31 1.03
N THR A 115 -7.46 -4.45 1.71
CA THR A 115 -8.24 -4.50 2.95
C THR A 115 -7.43 -4.04 4.16
N LEU A 116 -6.19 -4.54 4.31
CA LEU A 116 -5.35 -4.23 5.46
C LEU A 116 -4.61 -2.88 5.30
N GLY A 117 -4.33 -2.46 4.07
CA GLY A 117 -3.83 -1.11 3.78
C GLY A 117 -4.81 0.01 4.15
N ASN A 118 -6.12 -0.30 4.22
CA ASN A 118 -7.18 0.59 4.68
C ASN A 118 -7.87 0.05 5.96
N LEU A 119 -7.14 -0.73 6.78
CA LEU A 119 -7.74 -1.41 7.93
C LEU A 119 -8.28 -0.42 8.97
N VAL A 120 -7.54 0.66 9.23
CA VAL A 120 -7.91 1.64 10.25
C VAL A 120 -9.26 2.28 9.89
N GLU A 121 -9.45 2.61 8.62
CA GLU A 121 -10.70 3.12 8.07
C GLU A 121 -11.83 2.10 8.20
N LEU A 122 -11.56 0.82 7.91
CA LEU A 122 -12.56 -0.25 8.06
C LEU A 122 -12.97 -0.45 9.52
N ILE A 123 -12.02 -0.41 10.46
CA ILE A 123 -12.31 -0.49 11.90
C ILE A 123 -13.17 0.70 12.34
N LEU A 124 -12.85 1.91 11.86
CA LEU A 124 -13.67 3.10 12.14
C LEU A 124 -15.06 2.98 11.51
N PHE A 125 -15.20 2.33 10.35
CA PHE A 125 -16.50 2.02 9.77
C PHE A 125 -17.32 1.07 10.66
N VAL A 126 -16.71 0.12 11.38
CA VAL A 126 -17.45 -0.70 12.37
C VAL A 126 -17.98 0.18 13.51
N ALA A 127 -17.30 1.28 13.87
CA ALA A 127 -17.78 2.21 14.89
C ALA A 127 -19.09 2.96 14.49
N LEU A 128 -19.48 2.97 13.20
CA LEU A 128 -20.82 3.42 12.79
C LEU A 128 -21.95 2.62 13.45
N LYS A 129 -21.71 1.34 13.78
CA LYS A 129 -22.69 0.52 14.52
C LYS A 129 -23.03 1.12 15.89
N HIS A 130 -22.12 1.89 16.47
CA HIS A 130 -22.33 2.63 17.71
C HIS A 130 -22.89 4.05 17.49
N LYS A 131 -23.50 4.31 16.32
CA LYS A 131 -24.09 5.60 15.91
C LYS A 131 -23.09 6.78 15.90
N LYS A 132 -21.79 6.50 15.78
CA LYS A 132 -20.72 7.53 15.72
C LYS A 132 -20.52 8.06 14.29
N VAL A 133 -21.59 8.52 13.65
CA VAL A 133 -21.60 8.94 12.23
C VAL A 133 -20.58 10.05 11.96
N HIS A 134 -20.51 11.06 12.84
CA HIS A 134 -19.58 12.18 12.69
C HIS A 134 -18.11 11.75 12.71
N VAL A 135 -17.76 10.74 13.51
CA VAL A 135 -16.37 10.24 13.60
C VAL A 135 -15.97 9.56 12.30
N VAL A 136 -16.87 8.78 11.69
CA VAL A 136 -16.58 8.10 10.43
C VAL A 136 -16.51 9.08 9.25
N GLN A 137 -17.41 10.06 9.20
CA GLN A 137 -17.34 11.12 8.19
C GLN A 137 -16.02 11.90 8.28
N ALA A 138 -15.61 12.29 9.49
CA ALA A 138 -14.34 12.96 9.71
C ALA A 138 -13.15 12.06 9.33
N SER A 139 -13.22 10.76 9.61
CA SER A 139 -12.16 9.81 9.24
C SER A 139 -12.01 9.62 7.73
N ILE A 140 -13.10 9.56 6.98
CA ILE A 140 -13.05 9.40 5.51
C ILE A 140 -12.42 10.65 4.87
N LEU A 141 -12.85 11.84 5.30
CA LEU A 141 -12.26 13.11 4.84
C LEU A 141 -10.79 13.21 5.26
N GLY A 142 -10.47 12.78 6.48
CA GLY A 142 -9.11 12.72 7.01
C GLY A 142 -8.20 11.79 6.19
N SER A 143 -8.66 10.58 5.85
CA SER A 143 -7.91 9.62 5.02
C SER A 143 -7.64 10.18 3.62
N MET A 144 -8.65 10.80 2.96
CA MET A 144 -8.43 11.49 1.68
C MET A 144 -7.40 12.61 1.78
N LEU A 145 -7.47 13.42 2.84
CA LEU A 145 -6.52 14.49 3.10
C LEU A 145 -5.10 13.95 3.22
N VAL A 146 -4.85 12.98 4.11
CA VAL A 146 -3.49 12.48 4.36
C VAL A 146 -2.91 11.67 3.20
N ASN A 147 -3.76 11.01 2.39
CA ASN A 147 -3.32 10.20 1.26
C ASN A 147 -2.99 11.03 0.02
N LEU A 148 -3.72 12.12 -0.22
CA LEU A 148 -3.56 12.91 -1.44
C LEU A 148 -2.79 14.21 -1.20
N LEU A 149 -3.14 14.98 -0.17
CA LEU A 149 -2.69 16.37 -0.05
C LEU A 149 -1.20 16.51 0.34
N PRO A 150 -0.65 15.77 1.33
CA PRO A 150 0.75 15.86 1.70
C PRO A 150 1.68 15.36 0.61
N ILE A 151 1.41 14.18 0.04
CA ILE A 151 2.27 13.56 -0.97
C ILE A 151 2.29 14.42 -2.24
N LEU A 152 1.12 14.86 -2.70
CA LEU A 152 1.00 15.73 -3.88
C LEU A 152 1.60 17.12 -3.62
N GLY A 153 1.35 17.70 -2.45
CA GLY A 153 1.89 19.00 -2.05
C GLY A 153 3.41 18.99 -1.96
N VAL A 154 4.00 17.98 -1.30
CA VAL A 154 5.46 17.83 -1.21
C VAL A 154 6.06 17.56 -2.58
N ALA A 155 5.44 16.72 -3.42
CA ALA A 155 5.90 16.50 -4.77
C ALA A 155 5.94 17.81 -5.57
N LEU A 156 4.90 18.64 -5.52
CA LEU A 156 4.87 19.95 -6.17
C LEU A 156 5.92 20.91 -5.59
N CYS A 157 6.09 20.96 -4.27
CA CYS A 157 7.11 21.78 -3.63
C CYS A 157 8.53 21.37 -4.06
N VAL A 158 8.84 20.07 -4.05
CA VAL A 158 10.14 19.55 -4.49
C VAL A 158 10.38 19.83 -5.97
N ASN A 159 9.35 19.67 -6.82
CA ASN A 159 9.42 20.04 -8.23
C ASN A 159 9.66 21.55 -8.42
N GLY A 160 9.09 22.40 -7.57
CA GLY A 160 9.28 23.87 -7.63
C GLY A 160 10.61 24.38 -7.08
N ILE A 161 11.26 23.65 -6.16
CA ILE A 161 12.54 24.04 -5.53
C ILE A 161 13.74 23.54 -6.37
N ARG A 162 13.55 22.59 -7.29
CA ARG A 162 14.60 22.10 -8.17
C ARG A 162 14.98 23.18 -9.20
N HIS A 163 16.21 23.70 -9.08
CA HIS A 163 16.77 24.77 -9.93
C HIS A 163 17.50 24.26 -11.17
N GLU A 164 17.49 22.95 -11.43
CA GLU A 164 17.96 22.40 -12.71
C GLU A 164 16.89 22.69 -13.76
N ASP A 165 17.23 23.10 -14.99
CA ASP A 165 16.27 23.21 -16.10
C ASP A 165 15.58 21.85 -16.29
N PRO A 166 14.40 21.62 -15.69
CA PRO A 166 13.82 20.30 -15.75
C PRO A 166 13.24 20.23 -17.16
N VAL A 167 13.44 19.11 -17.86
CA VAL A 167 12.60 18.76 -19.01
C VAL A 167 11.22 18.43 -18.44
N MET A 168 10.53 19.45 -17.94
CA MET A 168 9.32 19.34 -17.16
C MET A 168 8.20 19.11 -18.14
N ASN A 169 7.53 17.97 -18.02
CA ASN A 169 6.30 17.78 -18.74
C ASN A 169 5.26 18.74 -18.12
N VAL A 170 5.02 19.87 -18.79
CA VAL A 170 4.08 20.90 -18.35
C VAL A 170 2.68 20.29 -18.10
N VAL A 171 2.36 19.23 -18.84
CA VAL A 171 1.12 18.46 -18.68
C VAL A 171 1.08 17.74 -17.33
N GLU A 172 2.17 17.11 -16.88
CA GLU A 172 2.21 16.39 -15.59
C GLU A 172 2.05 17.35 -14.41
N THR A 173 2.78 18.46 -14.39
CA THR A 173 2.65 19.46 -13.32
C THR A 173 1.24 20.09 -13.31
N GLN A 174 0.64 20.30 -14.48
CA GLN A 174 -0.75 20.77 -14.59
C GLN A 174 -1.75 19.72 -14.07
N LEU A 175 -1.56 18.44 -14.38
CA LEU A 175 -2.40 17.35 -13.86
C LEU A 175 -2.31 17.25 -12.33
N LEU A 176 -1.10 17.32 -11.76
CA LEU A 176 -0.89 17.31 -10.31
C LEU A 176 -1.56 18.51 -9.63
N SER A 177 -1.48 19.70 -10.22
CA SER A 177 -2.16 20.90 -9.71
C SER A 177 -3.69 20.77 -9.77
N CYS A 178 -4.23 20.23 -10.87
CA CYS A 178 -5.65 19.94 -11.00
C CYS A 178 -6.13 18.90 -9.98
N LEU A 179 -5.36 17.83 -9.74
CA LEU A 179 -5.71 16.80 -8.75
C LEU A 179 -5.75 17.38 -7.33
N LEU A 180 -4.81 18.27 -6.98
CA LEU A 180 -4.80 18.95 -5.69
C LEU A 180 -6.05 19.83 -5.54
N PHE A 181 -6.37 20.62 -6.57
CA PHE A 181 -7.57 21.45 -6.59
C PHE A 181 -8.84 20.62 -6.44
N VAL A 182 -8.99 19.55 -7.23
CA VAL A 182 -10.15 18.64 -7.16
C VAL A 182 -10.25 18.01 -5.78
N SER A 183 -9.15 17.57 -5.18
CA SER A 183 -9.13 17.01 -3.82
C SER A 183 -9.67 18.02 -2.79
N VAL A 184 -9.22 19.28 -2.84
CA VAL A 184 -9.71 20.34 -1.94
C VAL A 184 -11.20 20.63 -2.18
N PHE A 185 -11.66 20.70 -3.44
CA PHE A 185 -13.07 20.92 -3.75
C PHE A 185 -13.97 19.79 -3.26
N VAL A 186 -13.55 18.54 -3.43
CA VAL A 186 -14.27 17.35 -2.93
C VAL A 186 -14.42 17.40 -1.41
N LEU A 187 -13.42 17.93 -0.69
CA LEU A 187 -13.50 18.12 0.76
C LEU A 187 -14.38 19.30 1.17
N LEU A 188 -14.41 20.39 0.39
CA LEU A 188 -15.20 21.59 0.70
C LEU A 188 -16.71 21.36 0.59
N ILE A 189 -17.17 20.51 -0.34
CA ILE A 189 -18.60 20.21 -0.52
C ILE A 189 -19.25 19.66 0.75
N PRO A 190 -18.80 18.54 1.37
CA PRO A 190 -19.41 18.03 2.59
C PRO A 190 -19.22 18.97 3.79
N VAL A 191 -18.12 19.73 3.84
CA VAL A 191 -17.87 20.71 4.89
C VAL A 191 -18.85 21.89 4.80
N SER A 192 -19.14 22.40 3.61
CA SER A 192 -20.08 23.52 3.47
C SER A 192 -21.53 23.12 3.76
N LEU A 193 -21.95 21.93 3.30
CA LEU A 193 -23.30 21.41 3.56
C LEU A 193 -23.54 21.18 5.05
N THR A 194 -22.55 20.70 5.81
CA THR A 194 -22.68 20.54 7.26
C THR A 194 -22.76 21.87 8.01
N GLN A 195 -22.08 22.93 7.53
CA GLN A 195 -22.22 24.28 8.07
C GLN A 195 -23.62 24.87 7.84
N SER A 196 -24.24 24.63 6.66
CA SER A 196 -25.59 25.12 6.36
C SER A 196 -26.70 24.51 7.21
N HIS A 197 -26.47 23.35 7.82
CA HIS A 197 -27.42 22.73 8.76
C HIS A 197 -27.26 23.23 10.21
N TYR A 198 -26.26 24.07 10.49
CA TYR A 198 -25.99 24.66 11.82
C TYR A 198 -26.35 26.16 11.90
N SER A 199 -26.86 26.76 10.81
CA SER A 199 -27.45 28.10 10.73
C SER A 199 -28.97 28.01 10.55
#